data_AF-A0ABD5DHS9-F1
#
_entry.id   AF-A0ABD5DHS9-F1
#
_cell.length_a   1.000
_cell.length_b   1.000
_cell.length_c   1.000
_cell.angle_alpha   90.00
_cell.angle_beta   90.00
_cell.angle_gamma   90.00
#
_symmetry.space_group_name_H-M   'P 1'
#
loop_
_entity.id
_entity.type
_entity.pdbx_description
1 polymer ?
#
loop_
_entity_poly.entity_id
_entity_poly.type
_entity_poly.pdbx_seq_one_letter_code
_entity_poly.pdbx_strand_id
1 'polypeptide(L)'
;EIQLLKVMMIDEPAILDQAIARIPAEVKEKYTVLKSAPYFLEILDKRVNKGTGVKSLADALGIKPEEIMAIGDQENDIAMIEFAGVGVAMD
;
A
#
# COMPACT_ATOMS: atom_id res chain seq x y z
N GLU A 1 -12.72 -2.49 -21.56
CA GLU A 1 -12.31 -1.37 -20.69
C GLU A 1 -11.01 -1.77 -20.00
N ILE A 2 -10.00 -0.90 -19.94
CA ILE A 2 -8.72 -1.24 -19.28
C ILE A 2 -8.86 -0.92 -17.80
N GLN A 3 -8.71 -1.94 -16.95
CA GLN A 3 -8.59 -1.75 -15.50
C GLN A 3 -7.11 -1.69 -15.14
N LEU A 4 -6.70 -0.58 -14.52
CA LEU A 4 -5.35 -0.42 -13.97
C LEU A 4 -5.40 -0.64 -12.46
N LEU A 5 -4.75 -1.70 -11.99
CA LEU A 5 -4.66 -2.02 -10.55
C LEU A 5 -3.70 -1.08 -9.82
N LYS A 6 -2.64 -0.66 -10.52
CA LYS A 6 -1.57 0.18 -10.00
C LYS A 6 -1.00 1.00 -11.15
N VAL A 7 -0.71 2.26 -10.87
CA VAL A 7 0.14 3.10 -11.72
C VAL A 7 1.40 3.43 -10.94
N MET A 8 2.56 3.36 -11.60
CA MET A 8 3.84 3.68 -10.99
C MET A 8 4.56 4.71 -11.85
N MET A 9 5.11 5.74 -11.19
CA MET A 9 6.03 6.69 -11.79
C MET A 9 7.42 6.44 -11.20
N ILE A 10 8.42 6.31 -12.07
CA ILE A 10 9.78 5.93 -11.72
C ILE A 10 10.73 6.96 -12.30
N ASP A 11 11.48 7.65 -11.45
CA ASP A 11 12.43 8.68 -11.88
C ASP A 11 13.48 8.98 -10.79
N GLU A 12 14.47 9.81 -11.13
CA GLU A 12 15.43 10.34 -10.16
C GLU A 12 14.71 11.09 -9.02
N PRO A 13 15.16 10.97 -7.75
CA PRO A 13 14.42 11.50 -6.60
C PRO A 13 14.06 12.98 -6.72
N ALA A 14 14.98 13.82 -7.19
CA ALA A 14 14.76 15.26 -7.32
C ALA A 14 13.69 15.60 -8.38
N ILE A 15 13.66 14.86 -9.48
CA ILE A 15 12.66 15.03 -10.54
C ILE A 15 11.30 14.53 -10.04
N LEU A 16 11.28 13.36 -9.41
CA LEU A 16 10.07 12.75 -8.87
C LEU A 16 9.43 13.61 -7.79
N ASP A 17 10.20 14.21 -6.88
CA ASP A 17 9.70 15.09 -5.82
C ASP A 17 9.04 16.36 -6.39
N GLN A 18 9.63 16.94 -7.44
CA GLN A 18 9.02 18.05 -8.15
C GLN A 18 7.73 17.65 -8.86
N ALA A 19 7.66 16.44 -9.42
CA ALA A 19 6.45 15.91 -10.03
C ALA A 19 5.35 15.67 -8.97
N ILE A 20 5.69 15.07 -7.82
CA ILE A 20 4.78 14.82 -6.70
C ILE A 20 4.15 16.12 -6.18
N ALA A 21 4.95 17.18 -6.06
CA ALA A 21 4.47 18.50 -5.63
C ALA A 21 3.42 19.10 -6.57
N ARG A 22 3.39 18.67 -7.83
CA ARG A 22 2.43 19.14 -8.86
C ARG A 22 1.20 18.25 -8.99
N ILE A 23 1.12 17.14 -8.25
CA ILE A 23 -0.05 16.25 -8.29
C ILE A 23 -1.28 17.00 -7.74
N PRO A 24 -2.37 17.10 -8.51
CA PRO A 24 -3.60 17.76 -8.06
C PRO A 24 -4.13 17.13 -6.77
N ALA A 25 -4.67 17.96 -5.87
CA ALA A 25 -5.26 17.49 -4.61
C ALA A 25 -6.34 16.42 -4.84
N GLU A 26 -7.15 16.58 -5.89
CA GLU A 26 -8.19 15.63 -6.29
C GLU A 26 -7.67 14.21 -6.55
N VAL A 27 -6.42 14.06 -7.01
CA VAL A 27 -5.81 12.74 -7.22
C VAL A 27 -5.55 12.06 -5.87
N LYS A 28 -5.06 12.80 -4.88
CA LYS A 28 -4.85 12.32 -3.51
C LYS A 28 -6.18 12.06 -2.77
N GLU A 29 -7.24 12.76 -3.16
CA GLU A 29 -8.60 12.51 -2.67
C GLU A 29 -9.22 11.24 -3.26
N LYS A 30 -8.94 10.90 -4.51
CA LYS A 30 -9.50 9.73 -5.19
C LYS A 30 -8.67 8.46 -5.03
N TYR A 31 -7.35 8.60 -4.91
CA TYR A 31 -6.40 7.49 -4.92
C TYR A 31 -5.47 7.53 -3.71
N THR A 32 -4.91 6.38 -3.37
CA THR A 32 -3.75 6.30 -2.47
C THR A 32 -2.52 6.66 -3.30
N VAL A 33 -1.84 7.75 -2.93
CA VAL A 33 -0.60 8.21 -3.56
C VAL A 33 0.53 8.04 -2.55
N LEU A 34 1.43 7.08 -2.81
CA LEU A 34 2.48 6.67 -1.88
C LEU A 34 3.84 6.77 -2.56
N LYS A 35 4.82 7.37 -1.90
CA LYS A 35 6.23 7.28 -2.31
C LYS A 35 6.87 6.11 -1.56
N SER A 36 6.92 4.93 -2.18
CA SER A 36 7.40 3.69 -1.54
C SER A 36 8.93 3.57 -1.50
N ALA A 37 9.63 4.33 -2.35
CA ALA A 37 11.07 4.47 -2.35
C ALA A 37 11.47 5.87 -2.84
N PRO A 38 12.72 6.33 -2.65
CA PRO A 38 13.16 7.64 -3.15
C PRO A 38 12.87 7.90 -4.63
N TYR A 39 12.79 6.84 -5.43
CA TYR A 39 12.60 6.85 -6.88
C TYR A 39 11.29 6.19 -7.36
N PHE A 40 10.40 5.77 -6.45
CA PHE A 40 9.11 5.16 -6.79
C PHE A 40 7.94 5.94 -6.19
N LEU A 41 7.05 6.39 -7.07
CA LEU A 41 5.71 6.85 -6.70
C LEU A 41 4.68 5.85 -7.21
N GLU A 42 3.79 5.45 -6.31
CA GLU A 42 2.71 4.52 -6.57
C GLU A 42 1.35 5.22 -6.41
N ILE A 43 0.45 4.94 -7.34
CA ILE A 43 -0.94 5.39 -7.31
C ILE A 43 -1.83 4.15 -7.38
N LEU A 44 -2.64 3.97 -6.34
CA LEU A 44 -3.45 2.78 -6.08
C LEU A 44 -4.90 3.20 -5.78
N ASP A 45 -5.83 2.27 -5.94
CA ASP A 45 -7.20 2.45 -5.45
C ASP A 45 -7.20 2.64 -3.92
N LYS A 46 -8.01 3.58 -3.41
CA LYS A 46 -8.08 3.89 -1.97
C LYS A 46 -8.51 2.72 -1.09
N ARG A 47 -9.16 1.73 -1.66
CA ARG A 47 -9.67 0.55 -0.95
C ARG A 47 -8.60 -0.55 -0.82
N VAL A 48 -7.43 -0.39 -1.42
CA VAL A 48 -6.40 -1.44 -1.50
C VAL A 48 -5.22 -1.09 -0.61
N ASN A 49 -4.87 -2.02 0.29
CA ASN A 49 -3.62 -2.07 1.04
C ASN A 49 -3.29 -3.53 1.42
N LYS A 50 -2.10 -3.78 1.99
CA LYS A 50 -1.67 -5.14 2.39
C LYS A 50 -2.67 -5.81 3.35
N GLY A 51 -3.21 -5.06 4.32
CA GLY A 51 -4.20 -5.57 5.28
C GLY A 51 -5.49 -6.07 4.62
N THR A 52 -6.06 -5.29 3.70
CA THR A 52 -7.24 -5.72 2.93
C THR A 52 -6.96 -6.96 2.06
N GLY A 53 -5.73 -7.09 1.56
CA GLY A 53 -5.29 -8.28 0.81
C GLY A 53 -5.22 -9.52 1.70
N VAL A 54 -4.55 -9.43 2.86
CA VAL A 54 -4.45 -10.52 3.84
C VAL A 54 -5.83 -10.93 4.35
N LYS A 55 -6.69 -9.96 4.67
CA LYS A 55 -8.08 -10.23 5.06
C LYS A 55 -8.85 -11.00 3.99
N SER A 56 -8.77 -10.54 2.74
CA SER A 56 -9.50 -11.19 1.64
C SER A 56 -9.04 -12.63 1.42
N LEU A 57 -7.73 -12.89 1.57
CA LEU A 57 -7.18 -14.25 1.49
C LEU A 57 -7.62 -15.12 2.68
N ALA A 58 -7.57 -14.57 3.90
CA ALA A 58 -8.00 -15.26 5.11
C ALA A 58 -9.48 -15.68 5.02
N ASP A 59 -10.35 -14.76 4.58
CA ASP A 59 -11.78 -15.03 4.36
C ASP A 59 -11.99 -16.15 3.34
N ALA A 60 -11.23 -16.14 2.23
CA ALA A 60 -11.32 -17.17 1.18
C ALA A 60 -10.85 -18.56 1.65
N LEU A 61 -9.93 -18.61 2.62
CA LEU A 61 -9.37 -19.85 3.17
C LEU A 61 -10.09 -20.30 4.45
N GLY A 62 -11.01 -19.49 5.00
CA GLY A 62 -11.66 -19.76 6.28
C GLY A 62 -10.70 -19.68 7.48
N ILE A 63 -9.61 -18.91 7.36
CA ILE A 63 -8.61 -18.71 8.40
C ILE A 63 -8.99 -17.48 9.21
N LYS A 64 -8.95 -17.59 10.54
CA LYS A 64 -9.25 -16.46 11.42
C LYS A 64 -8.01 -15.58 11.63
N PRO A 65 -8.18 -14.27 11.92
CA PRO A 65 -7.06 -13.38 12.20
C PRO A 65 -6.09 -13.91 13.26
N GLU A 66 -6.59 -14.59 14.30
CA GLU A 66 -5.76 -15.13 15.40
C GLU A 66 -4.78 -16.23 14.96
N GLU A 67 -5.00 -16.81 13.78
CA GLU A 67 -4.17 -17.85 13.16
C GLU A 67 -3.12 -17.24 12.20
N ILE A 68 -3.05 -15.92 12.09
CA ILE A 68 -2.20 -15.20 11.14
C ILE A 68 -1.07 -14.47 11.87
N MET A 69 0.14 -14.63 11.35
CA MET A 69 1.30 -13.80 11.68
C MET A 69 1.64 -12.90 10.48
N ALA A 70 1.75 -11.60 10.70
CA ALA A 70 2.24 -10.64 9.71
C ALA A 70 3.55 -10.01 10.18
N ILE A 71 4.55 -9.94 9.29
CA ILE A 71 5.89 -9.42 9.58
C ILE A 71 6.20 -8.34 8.53
N GLY A 72 6.61 -7.14 8.96
CA GLY A 72 6.91 -6.04 8.04
C GLY A 72 7.81 -4.97 8.65
N ASP A 73 8.34 -4.09 7.78
CA ASP A 73 9.36 -3.08 8.08
C ASP A 73 8.95 -1.67 7.63
N GLN A 74 7.92 -1.54 6.78
CA GLN A 74 7.57 -0.27 6.14
C GLN A 74 6.18 0.23 6.54
N GLU A 75 5.90 1.51 6.30
CA GLU A 75 4.58 2.10 6.56
C GLU A 75 3.44 1.37 5.83
N ASN A 76 3.72 0.79 4.65
CA ASN A 76 2.71 0.04 3.89
C ASN A 76 2.36 -1.33 4.51
N ASP A 77 3.11 -1.79 5.52
CA ASP A 77 2.86 -3.02 6.28
C ASP A 77 1.94 -2.84 7.47
N ILE A 78 1.79 -1.60 7.98
CA ILE A 78 1.01 -1.30 9.19
C ILE A 78 -0.38 -1.95 9.14
N ALA A 79 -1.10 -1.79 8.03
CA ALA A 79 -2.46 -2.33 7.88
C ALA A 79 -2.53 -3.86 7.96
N MET A 80 -1.49 -4.60 7.54
CA MET A 80 -1.48 -6.08 7.68
C MET A 80 -1.01 -6.52 9.06
N ILE A 81 -0.07 -5.77 9.67
CA ILE A 81 0.41 -6.01 11.03
C ILE A 81 -0.73 -5.84 12.04
N GLU A 82 -1.55 -4.79 11.88
CA GLU A 82 -2.72 -4.55 12.73
C GLU A 82 -3.86 -5.55 12.49
N PHE A 83 -3.98 -6.09 11.28
CA PHE A 83 -5.02 -7.08 10.95
C PHE A 83 -4.72 -8.47 11.53
N ALA A 84 -3.45 -8.88 11.53
CA ALA A 84 -3.04 -10.19 12.01
C ALA A 84 -3.17 -10.32 13.52
N GLY A 85 -3.50 -11.53 14.01
CA GLY A 85 -3.50 -11.83 15.44
C GLY A 85 -2.12 -11.71 16.08
N VAL A 86 -1.05 -11.91 15.28
CA VAL A 86 0.33 -11.65 15.67
C VAL A 86 1.00 -10.75 14.64
N GLY A 87 1.17 -9.47 14.98
CA GLY A 87 1.94 -8.52 14.18
C GLY A 87 3.38 -8.38 14.67
N VAL A 88 4.36 -8.39 13.76
CA VAL A 88 5.78 -8.18 14.04
C VAL A 88 6.29 -7.01 13.19
N ALA A 89 6.73 -5.94 13.86
CA ALA A 89 7.44 -4.84 13.23
C ALA A 89 8.95 -5.10 13.31
N MET A 90 9.63 -4.95 12.19
CA MET A 90 11.09 -5.09 12.05
C MET A 90 11.77 -3.72 12.09
N ASP A 91 13.02 -3.70 12.57
CA ASP A 91 13.89 -2.52 12.65
C ASP A 91 14.82 -2.37 11.42
#